data_AF-A0A3M1RDY3-F1
#
_entry.id   AF-A0A3M1RDY3-F1
#
_cell.length_a   1.000
_cell.length_b   1.000
_cell.length_c   1.000
_cell.angle_alpha   90.00
_cell.angle_beta   90.00
_cell.angle_gamma   90.00
#
_symmetry.space_group_name_H-M   'P 1'
#
loop_
_entity.id
_entity.type
_entity.pdbx_description
1 polymer ?
#
loop_
_entity_poly.entity_id
_entity_poly.type
_entity_poly.pdbx_seq_one_letter_code
_entity_poly.pdbx_strand_id
1 'polypeptide(L)'
;MHNTPWPDGLDTVWAKSPEDRRSRQAESLVHHTWQVLARLADLIHLRPHLPQALHVPRLWHILFWAAFLHDLGKAAKGFQTQLRGKQQWSHRHEVLSLVFVDWIVDGFSPAEQPWLIAAIVSHHKDAGEIEELYAPPD
;
A
#
# COMPACT_ATOMS: atom_id res chain seq x y z
N MET A 1 13.17 25.13 -4.68
CA MET A 1 12.03 24.37 -4.12
C MET A 1 11.87 23.15 -4.99
N HIS A 2 11.99 21.95 -4.43
CA HIS A 2 11.70 20.73 -5.19
C HIS A 2 10.19 20.73 -5.45
N ASN A 3 9.79 20.70 -6.72
CA ASN A 3 8.37 20.76 -7.10
C ASN A 3 7.79 19.34 -7.12
N THR A 4 7.87 18.64 -5.99
CA THR A 4 7.30 17.30 -5.82
C THR A 4 5.80 17.40 -5.53
N PRO A 5 4.98 16.41 -5.90
CA PRO A 5 3.56 16.42 -5.59
C PRO A 5 3.25 16.09 -4.11
N TRP A 6 4.28 15.86 -3.28
CA TRP A 6 4.18 15.59 -1.85
C TRP A 6 5.01 16.57 -1.00
N PRO A 7 4.68 16.71 0.32
CA PRO A 7 5.39 17.60 1.24
C PRO A 7 6.89 17.29 1.40
N ASP A 8 7.65 18.33 1.69
CA ASP A 8 9.08 18.24 2.01
C ASP A 8 9.35 17.36 3.25
N GLY A 9 10.48 16.65 3.24
CA GLY A 9 10.97 15.86 4.39
C GLY A 9 10.53 14.40 4.42
N LEU A 10 9.57 14.00 3.56
CA LEU A 10 9.09 12.62 3.46
C LEU A 10 10.04 11.69 2.67
N ASP A 11 11.02 12.24 1.95
CA ASP A 11 11.99 11.46 1.18
C ASP A 11 12.90 10.56 2.04
N THR A 12 12.94 10.82 3.35
CA THR A 12 13.73 10.03 4.32
C THR A 12 13.01 8.78 4.83
N VAL A 13 11.71 8.64 4.55
CA VAL A 13 10.93 7.43 4.84
C VAL A 13 11.00 6.53 3.62
N TRP A 14 11.61 5.36 3.75
CA TRP A 14 11.91 4.49 2.60
C TRP A 14 10.84 3.41 2.41
N ALA A 15 10.48 3.15 1.15
CA ALA A 15 9.74 1.95 0.76
C ALA A 15 10.67 0.78 0.44
N LYS A 16 11.84 1.05 -0.15
CA LYS A 16 12.85 0.05 -0.52
C LYS A 16 14.26 0.57 -0.25
N SER A 17 15.14 -0.35 0.15
CA SER A 17 16.58 -0.07 0.22
C SER A 17 17.16 0.09 -1.19
N PRO A 18 18.30 0.78 -1.35
CA PRO A 18 18.94 0.89 -2.65
C PRO A 18 19.38 -0.50 -3.18
N GLU A 19 19.20 -0.74 -4.48
CA GLU A 19 19.51 -2.03 -5.14
C GLU A 19 21.01 -2.34 -5.15
N ASP A 20 21.86 -1.31 -5.26
CA ASP A 20 23.32 -1.42 -5.15
C ASP A 20 23.83 -0.42 -4.10
N ARG A 21 24.87 -0.80 -3.33
CA ARG A 21 25.61 0.15 -2.47
C ARG A 21 26.17 1.34 -3.26
N ARG A 22 26.32 1.21 -4.58
CA ARG A 22 26.74 2.29 -5.50
C ARG A 22 25.57 3.18 -5.92
N SER A 23 24.37 2.63 -6.12
CA SER A 23 23.16 3.41 -6.37
C SER A 23 22.71 4.01 -5.03
N ARG A 24 23.03 5.27 -4.76
CA ARG A 24 22.79 5.88 -3.44
C ARG A 24 21.32 6.23 -3.14
N GLN A 25 20.40 5.97 -4.06
CA GLN A 25 19.00 6.37 -3.87
C GLN A 25 18.15 5.19 -3.43
N ALA A 26 17.80 5.20 -2.14
CA ALA A 26 16.66 4.45 -1.67
C ALA A 26 15.38 5.03 -2.29
N GLU A 27 14.41 4.17 -2.54
CA GLU A 27 13.09 4.63 -2.97
C GLU A 27 12.30 5.12 -1.75
N SER A 28 11.86 6.38 -1.79
CA SER A 28 11.01 6.92 -0.72
C SER A 28 9.60 6.35 -0.80
N LEU A 29 8.95 6.26 0.36
CA LEU A 29 7.59 5.75 0.49
C LEU A 29 6.60 6.58 -0.32
N VAL A 30 6.73 7.91 -0.27
CA VAL A 30 5.88 8.83 -1.04
C VAL A 30 6.07 8.70 -2.55
N HIS A 31 7.30 8.49 -3.01
CA HIS A 31 7.58 8.24 -4.42
C HIS A 31 6.97 6.92 -4.88
N HIS A 32 7.16 5.83 -4.13
CA HIS A 32 6.58 4.53 -4.43
C HIS A 32 5.04 4.61 -4.49
N THR A 33 4.39 5.19 -3.47
CA THR A 33 2.93 5.37 -3.46
C THR A 33 2.46 6.18 -4.66
N TRP A 34 3.15 7.28 -5.00
CA TRP A 34 2.81 8.07 -6.18
C TRP A 34 2.89 7.28 -7.48
N GLN A 35 3.94 6.46 -7.67
CA GLN A 35 4.07 5.62 -8.85
C GLN A 35 2.92 4.61 -8.96
N VAL A 36 2.53 3.97 -7.86
CA VAL A 36 1.38 3.05 -7.83
C VAL A 36 0.09 3.77 -8.22
N LEU A 37 -0.17 4.96 -7.68
CA LEU A 37 -1.34 5.76 -8.03
C LEU A 37 -1.34 6.20 -9.49
N ALA A 38 -0.17 6.56 -10.03
CA ALA A 38 -0.04 6.89 -11.45
C ALA A 38 -0.37 5.69 -12.35
N ARG A 39 0.08 4.47 -11.99
CA ARG A 39 -0.30 3.25 -12.70
C ARG A 39 -1.79 2.94 -12.57
N LEU A 40 -2.38 3.15 -11.40
CA LEU A 40 -3.82 3.01 -11.19
C LEU A 40 -4.60 3.99 -12.08
N ALA A 41 -4.15 5.25 -12.18
CA ALA A 41 -4.76 6.24 -13.07
C ALA A 41 -4.70 5.76 -14.54
N ASP A 42 -3.57 5.23 -14.99
CA ASP A 42 -3.47 4.66 -16.34
C ASP A 42 -4.47 3.51 -16.56
N LEU A 43 -4.65 2.62 -15.57
CA LEU A 43 -5.63 1.53 -15.64
C LEU A 43 -7.07 2.05 -15.74
N ILE A 44 -7.41 3.09 -14.96
CA ILE A 44 -8.72 3.75 -15.03
C ILE A 44 -8.98 4.30 -16.43
N HIS A 45 -7.99 4.97 -17.04
CA HIS A 45 -8.10 5.50 -18.41
C HIS A 45 -8.24 4.38 -19.45
N LEU A 46 -7.52 3.26 -19.28
CA LEU A 46 -7.56 2.14 -20.21
C LEU A 46 -8.83 1.29 -20.08
N ARG A 47 -9.47 1.28 -18.90
CA ARG A 47 -10.61 0.40 -18.58
C ARG A 47 -11.72 1.14 -17.81
N PRO A 48 -12.24 2.28 -18.31
CA PRO A 48 -13.18 3.10 -17.55
C PRO A 48 -14.47 2.36 -17.18
N HIS A 49 -14.87 1.36 -17.97
CA HIS A 49 -16.10 0.59 -17.79
C HIS A 49 -15.94 -0.71 -16.98
N LEU A 50 -14.74 -1.01 -16.47
CA LEU A 50 -14.50 -2.21 -15.68
C LEU A 50 -15.37 -2.31 -14.41
N PRO A 51 -15.60 -1.23 -13.64
CA PRO A 51 -16.49 -1.26 -12.47
C PRO A 51 -17.89 -1.77 -12.81
N GLN A 52 -18.44 -1.36 -13.96
CA GLN A 52 -19.76 -1.78 -14.42
C GLN A 52 -19.74 -3.25 -14.87
N ALA A 53 -18.71 -3.65 -15.64
CA ALA A 53 -18.57 -5.03 -16.11
C ALA A 53 -18.45 -6.04 -14.96
N LEU A 54 -17.81 -5.65 -13.86
CA LEU A 54 -17.65 -6.48 -12.66
C LEU A 54 -18.78 -6.32 -11.63
N HIS A 55 -19.75 -5.45 -11.89
CA HIS A 55 -20.82 -5.11 -10.93
C HIS A 55 -20.28 -4.61 -9.58
N VAL A 56 -19.15 -3.88 -9.60
CA VAL A 56 -18.55 -3.21 -8.44
C VAL A 56 -18.42 -1.72 -8.75
N PRO A 57 -19.49 -0.91 -8.63
CA PRO A 57 -19.51 0.48 -9.11
C PRO A 57 -18.42 1.38 -8.51
N ARG A 58 -18.00 1.11 -7.27
CA ARG A 58 -16.95 1.85 -6.55
C ARG A 58 -15.58 1.18 -6.59
N LEU A 59 -15.35 0.24 -7.52
CA LEU A 59 -14.07 -0.47 -7.67
C LEU A 59 -12.86 0.47 -7.66
N TRP A 60 -12.87 1.51 -8.50
CA TRP A 60 -11.74 2.44 -8.58
C TRP A 60 -11.53 3.26 -7.30
N HIS A 61 -12.62 3.56 -6.58
CA HIS A 61 -12.53 4.24 -5.28
C HIS A 61 -11.89 3.36 -4.21
N ILE A 62 -12.29 2.09 -4.16
CA ILE A 62 -11.70 1.08 -3.27
C ILE A 62 -10.22 0.89 -3.58
N LEU A 63 -9.88 0.68 -4.85
CA LEU A 63 -8.50 0.47 -5.29
C LEU A 63 -7.61 1.69 -5.08
N PHE A 64 -8.14 2.91 -5.24
CA PHE A 64 -7.39 4.12 -4.93
C PHE A 64 -6.95 4.16 -3.47
N TRP A 65 -7.89 3.95 -2.54
CA TRP A 65 -7.56 3.98 -1.11
C TRP A 65 -6.71 2.79 -0.68
N ALA A 66 -6.94 1.60 -1.23
CA ALA A 66 -6.07 0.46 -0.99
C ALA A 66 -4.63 0.77 -1.44
N ALA A 67 -4.45 1.26 -2.67
CA ALA A 67 -3.14 1.64 -3.21
C ALA A 67 -2.49 2.78 -2.43
N PHE A 68 -3.25 3.76 -1.97
CA PHE A 68 -2.72 4.86 -1.17
C PHE A 68 -2.20 4.38 0.20
N LEU A 69 -2.93 3.47 0.86
CA LEU A 69 -2.64 3.04 2.21
C LEU A 69 -1.71 1.82 2.31
N HIS A 70 -1.58 1.00 1.24
CA HIS A 70 -1.01 -0.36 1.31
C HIS A 70 0.34 -0.44 2.03
N ASP A 71 1.21 0.55 1.82
CA ASP A 71 2.58 0.56 2.31
C ASP A 71 2.83 1.52 3.49
N LEU A 72 1.79 2.18 4.03
CA LEU A 72 1.99 3.13 5.13
C LEU A 72 2.59 2.49 6.40
N GLY A 73 2.34 1.20 6.62
CA GLY A 73 3.00 0.43 7.68
C GLY A 73 4.52 0.38 7.57
N LYS A 74 5.11 0.67 6.40
CA LYS A 74 6.57 0.79 6.22
C LYS A 74 7.15 1.99 6.98
N ALA A 75 6.33 2.97 7.37
CA ALA A 75 6.75 4.07 8.23
C ALA A 75 7.12 3.61 9.66
N ALA A 76 6.75 2.39 10.05
CA ALA A 76 7.12 1.83 11.34
C ALA A 76 8.64 1.85 11.56
N LYS A 77 9.05 2.30 12.76
CA LYS A 77 10.47 2.42 13.15
C LYS A 77 11.25 1.12 12.93
N GLY A 78 10.62 -0.03 13.20
CA GLY A 78 11.22 -1.35 12.99
C GLY A 78 11.55 -1.62 11.52
N PHE A 79 10.59 -1.43 10.61
CA PHE A 79 10.80 -1.58 9.18
C PHE A 79 11.87 -0.62 8.65
N GLN A 80 11.80 0.65 9.04
CA GLN A 80 12.80 1.66 8.68
C GLN A 80 14.22 1.30 9.19
N THR A 81 14.32 0.66 10.36
CA THR A 81 15.58 0.18 10.91
C THR A 81 16.12 -1.02 10.11
N GLN A 82 15.24 -1.93 9.68
CA GLN A 82 15.59 -3.05 8.80
C GLN A 82 16.12 -2.57 7.45
N LEU A 83 15.45 -1.63 6.79
CA LEU A 83 15.90 -1.10 5.49
C LEU A 83 17.29 -0.44 5.55
N ARG A 84 17.71 0.02 6.73
CA ARG A 84 19.04 0.60 6.99
C ARG A 84 20.08 -0.44 7.38
N GLY A 85 19.77 -1.74 7.25
CA GLY A 85 20.69 -2.84 7.50
C GLY A 85 21.04 -3.06 8.98
N LYS A 86 20.18 -2.60 9.91
CA LYS A 86 20.50 -2.61 11.35
C LYS A 86 19.96 -3.82 12.08
N GLN A 87 18.66 -4.08 12.01
CA GLN A 87 17.99 -5.14 12.77
C GLN A 87 16.91 -5.80 11.94
N GLN A 88 16.74 -7.12 12.09
CA GLN A 88 15.61 -7.83 11.52
C GLN A 88 14.29 -7.39 12.16
N TRP A 89 13.25 -7.26 11.35
CA TRP A 89 11.90 -6.91 11.77
C TRP A 89 10.93 -7.99 11.29
N SER A 90 10.24 -8.62 12.23
CA SER A 90 9.41 -9.81 12.00
C SER A 90 7.91 -9.51 11.81
N HIS A 91 7.54 -8.23 11.69
CA HIS A 91 6.15 -7.84 11.49
C HIS A 91 5.86 -7.60 10.01
N ARG A 92 4.59 -7.75 9.64
CA ARG A 92 4.07 -7.49 8.29
C ARG A 92 3.64 -6.02 8.20
N HIS A 93 4.19 -5.27 7.26
CA HIS A 93 3.86 -3.85 7.13
C HIS A 93 2.45 -3.67 6.57
N GLU A 94 1.97 -4.59 5.75
CA GLU A 94 0.58 -4.63 5.27
C GLU A 94 -0.45 -4.72 6.39
N VAL A 95 -0.15 -5.44 7.48
CA VAL A 95 -1.02 -5.51 8.66
C VAL A 95 -0.99 -4.19 9.42
N LEU A 96 0.19 -3.57 9.56
CA LEU A 96 0.29 -2.25 10.17
C LEU A 96 -0.36 -1.15 9.33
N SER A 97 -0.41 -1.30 8.01
CA SER A 97 -1.12 -0.36 7.13
C SER A 97 -2.63 -0.32 7.43
N LEU A 98 -3.21 -1.37 8.00
CA LEU A 98 -4.64 -1.43 8.32
C LEU A 98 -5.04 -0.42 9.42
N VAL A 99 -4.12 0.03 10.28
CA VAL A 99 -4.45 1.04 11.31
C VAL A 99 -4.90 2.36 10.70
N PHE A 100 -4.52 2.64 9.45
CA PHE A 100 -4.87 3.85 8.72
C PHE A 100 -6.22 3.75 8.01
N VAL A 101 -6.83 2.56 7.94
CA VAL A 101 -8.18 2.39 7.36
C VAL A 101 -9.22 3.15 8.19
N ASP A 102 -9.02 3.24 9.50
CA ASP A 102 -9.91 3.97 10.43
C ASP A 102 -10.08 5.45 10.05
N TRP A 103 -9.10 6.04 9.36
CA TRP A 103 -9.19 7.44 8.89
C TRP A 103 -10.21 7.67 7.79
N ILE A 104 -10.59 6.62 7.07
CA ILE A 104 -11.43 6.70 5.86
C ILE A 104 -12.65 5.78 5.91
N VAL A 105 -12.78 4.95 6.94
CA VAL A 105 -13.75 3.84 7.00
C VAL A 105 -15.20 4.31 6.83
N ASP A 106 -15.54 5.50 7.34
CA ASP A 106 -16.87 6.11 7.22
C ASP A 106 -17.25 6.44 5.75
N GLY A 107 -16.25 6.53 4.86
CA GLY A 107 -16.47 6.69 3.42
C GLY A 107 -16.86 5.40 2.68
N PHE A 108 -16.91 4.26 3.37
CA PHE A 108 -17.15 2.94 2.82
C PHE A 108 -18.35 2.27 3.48
N SER A 109 -19.20 1.69 2.65
CA SER A 109 -20.28 0.83 3.14
C SER A 109 -19.71 -0.46 3.76
N PRO A 110 -20.47 -1.13 4.65
CA PRO A 110 -20.03 -2.40 5.24
C PRO A 110 -19.68 -3.49 4.22
N ALA A 111 -20.27 -3.43 3.02
CA ALA A 111 -19.95 -4.37 1.94
C ALA A 111 -18.63 -4.04 1.21
N GLU A 112 -18.15 -2.80 1.26
CA GLU A 112 -16.92 -2.36 0.59
C GLU A 112 -15.68 -2.48 1.48
N GLN A 113 -15.85 -2.33 2.81
CA GLN A 113 -14.75 -2.40 3.77
C GLN A 113 -13.94 -3.72 3.67
N PRO A 114 -14.55 -4.91 3.53
CA PRO A 114 -13.79 -6.15 3.33
C PRO A 114 -12.92 -6.12 2.07
N TRP A 115 -13.39 -5.53 0.97
CA TRP A 115 -12.59 -5.42 -0.26
C TRP A 115 -11.40 -4.48 -0.10
N LEU A 116 -11.59 -3.34 0.59
CA LEU A 116 -10.51 -2.41 0.92
C LEU A 116 -9.44 -3.10 1.79
N ILE A 117 -9.87 -3.76 2.87
CA ILE A 117 -8.99 -4.47 3.81
C ILE A 117 -8.26 -5.61 3.10
N ALA A 118 -8.98 -6.41 2.32
CA ALA A 118 -8.41 -7.52 1.56
C ALA A 118 -7.32 -7.04 0.60
N ALA A 119 -7.60 -6.00 -0.20
CA ALA A 119 -6.64 -5.44 -1.14
C ALA A 119 -5.37 -4.89 -0.46
N ILE A 120 -5.49 -4.37 0.77
CA ILE A 120 -4.33 -3.93 1.55
C ILE A 120 -3.56 -5.13 2.10
N VAL A 121 -4.21 -6.11 2.73
CA VAL A 121 -3.49 -7.18 3.45
C VAL A 121 -2.89 -8.24 2.52
N SER A 122 -3.38 -8.36 1.29
CA SER A 122 -2.90 -9.35 0.31
C SER A 122 -1.85 -8.82 -0.67
N HIS A 123 -1.40 -7.56 -0.55
CA HIS A 123 -0.55 -6.99 -1.61
C HIS A 123 0.86 -7.59 -1.74
N HIS A 124 1.31 -8.41 -0.77
CA HIS A 124 2.56 -9.22 -0.87
C HIS A 124 2.30 -10.72 -1.04
N LYS A 125 1.10 -11.19 -0.72
CA LYS A 125 0.79 -12.61 -0.59
C LYS A 125 -0.54 -12.88 -1.25
N ASP A 126 -0.55 -13.78 -2.21
CA ASP A 126 -1.79 -14.21 -2.83
C ASP A 126 -2.68 -14.94 -1.82
N ALA A 127 -3.98 -15.04 -2.13
CA ALA A 127 -4.99 -15.56 -1.21
C ALA A 127 -4.63 -16.95 -0.65
N GLY A 128 -4.09 -17.85 -1.47
CA GLY A 128 -3.66 -19.19 -1.03
C GLY A 128 -2.55 -19.15 0.04
N GLU A 129 -1.57 -18.27 -0.12
CA GLU A 129 -0.51 -18.11 0.90
C GLU A 129 -1.05 -17.54 2.21
N ILE A 130 -2.08 -16.69 2.14
CA ILE A 130 -2.74 -16.16 3.34
C ILE A 130 -3.51 -17.27 4.05
N GLU A 131 -4.29 -18.07 3.33
CA GLU A 131 -5.05 -19.20 3.88
C GLU A 131 -4.13 -20.23 4.55
N GLU A 132 -2.98 -20.54 3.96
CA GLU A 132 -2.00 -21.47 4.52
C GLU A 132 -1.35 -20.96 5.81
N LEU A 133 -1.04 -19.66 5.88
CA LEU A 133 -0.31 -19.07 7.00
C LEU A 133 -1.22 -18.61 8.14
N TYR A 134 -2.50 -18.37 7.85
CA TYR A 134 -3.46 -17.83 8.80
C TYR A 134 -4.77 -18.63 8.69
N ALA A 135 -4.87 -19.67 9.50
CA ALA A 135 -6.14 -20.38 9.65
C ALA A 135 -7.23 -19.42 10.14
N PRO A 136 -8.47 -19.54 9.64
CA PRO A 136 -9.59 -18.78 10.19
C PRO A 136 -9.71 -19.05 11.69
N PRO A 137 -9.95 -18.04 12.53
CA PRO A 137 -10.25 -18.27 13.93
C PRO A 137 -11.51 -19.12 14.07
N ASP A 138 -11.51 -20.02 15.05
CA ASP A 138 -12.67 -20.84 15.44
C ASP A 138 -13.89 -20.00 15.84
#